data_AF-A0A954PIK4-F1
#
_entry.id   AF-A0A954PIK4-F1
#
_cell.length_a   1.000
_cell.length_b   1.000
_cell.length_c   1.000
_cell.angle_alpha   90.00
_cell.angle_beta   90.00
_cell.angle_gamma   90.00
#
_symmetry.space_group_name_H-M   'P 1'
#
loop_
_entity.id
_entity.type
_entity.pdbx_description
1 polymer ?
#
loop_
_entity_poly.entity_id
_entity_poly.type
_entity_poly.pdbx_seq_one_letter_code
_entity_poly.pdbx_strand_id
1 'polypeptide(L)'
;MATNIELPTIVPVVRFHISLNVTNLVRSVRFYEILFDRPPAKWRDDYAKFETDEPPLVLSLEPNGKSGGGTLNHLGIRLGNPRQLVAAQERLEKRGVRSQREEGVECCYAKQTKFWVHDPDNTLWEFYTLDDDSLDRRGVGQSLEVMTGSTLPEDAVVWEHRLGTPIPVRIDACDDSVDEVRLRGSFNLPTSPEDRDRIITEAARVLKPGGRLLLRMLTGEKEHASPSLSGPGAVVKFVPAKDDLMQLAANSAFSGLRLLKYDDPPCFVHDGIAMRETYIESFKA
;
A
#
# COMPACT_ATOMS: atom_id res chain seq x y z
N MET A 1 59.40 11.17 -28.51
CA MET A 1 58.71 10.42 -27.45
C MET A 1 57.24 10.39 -27.82
N ALA A 2 56.70 9.21 -28.13
CA ALA A 2 55.28 9.07 -28.43
C ALA A 2 54.52 8.85 -27.11
N THR A 3 53.58 9.73 -26.82
CA THR A 3 52.70 9.65 -25.66
C THR A 3 51.66 8.57 -25.94
N ASN A 4 51.76 7.43 -25.26
CA ASN A 4 50.68 6.43 -25.28
C ASN A 4 49.48 7.02 -24.54
N ILE A 5 48.38 7.22 -25.27
CA ILE A 5 47.07 7.51 -24.70
C ILE A 5 46.44 6.15 -24.40
N GLU A 6 46.38 5.77 -23.12
CA GLU A 6 45.57 4.63 -22.70
C GLU A 6 44.09 4.99 -22.87
N LEU A 7 43.41 4.30 -23.77
CA LEU A 7 41.96 4.35 -23.88
C LEU A 7 41.39 3.66 -22.63
N PRO A 8 40.41 4.26 -21.93
CA PRO A 8 39.85 3.66 -20.73
C PRO A 8 39.24 2.30 -21.07
N THR A 9 39.71 1.26 -20.37
CA THR A 9 39.13 -0.08 -20.43
C THR A 9 37.68 -0.01 -19.99
N ILE A 10 36.74 -0.33 -20.89
CA ILE A 10 35.32 -0.44 -20.55
C ILE A 10 35.18 -1.68 -19.65
N VAL A 11 35.13 -1.46 -18.34
CA VAL A 11 34.81 -2.52 -17.38
C VAL A 11 33.32 -2.85 -17.54
N PRO A 12 32.93 -4.12 -17.76
CA PRO A 12 31.53 -4.49 -17.84
C PRO A 12 30.83 -4.17 -16.51
N VAL A 13 29.86 -3.27 -16.54
CA VAL A 13 29.06 -2.90 -15.36
C VAL A 13 28.08 -4.02 -15.04
N VAL A 14 28.20 -4.63 -13.87
CA VAL A 14 27.20 -5.56 -13.32
C VAL A 14 25.93 -4.78 -12.99
N ARG A 15 24.79 -5.24 -13.51
CA ARG A 15 23.47 -4.63 -13.26
C ARG A 15 22.61 -5.56 -12.43
N PHE A 16 21.89 -5.00 -11.47
CA PHE A 16 20.82 -5.71 -10.80
C PHE A 16 19.66 -5.91 -11.79
N HIS A 17 19.07 -7.10 -11.85
CA HIS A 17 17.93 -7.38 -12.73
C HIS A 17 16.72 -7.82 -11.92
N ILE A 18 15.58 -7.21 -12.22
CA ILE A 18 14.28 -7.58 -11.69
C ILE A 18 13.26 -7.72 -12.83
N SER A 19 12.35 -8.68 -12.67
CA SER A 19 11.21 -8.88 -13.57
C SER A 19 9.92 -8.80 -12.76
N LEU A 20 8.99 -7.95 -13.20
CA LEU A 20 7.69 -7.75 -12.54
C LEU A 20 6.56 -8.21 -13.46
N ASN A 21 5.63 -8.96 -12.88
CA ASN A 21 4.36 -9.26 -13.51
C ASN A 21 3.47 -8.01 -13.50
N VAL A 22 2.90 -7.64 -14.64
CA VAL A 22 2.02 -6.47 -14.77
C VAL A 22 0.67 -6.85 -15.36
N THR A 23 -0.42 -6.29 -14.86
CA THR A 23 -1.77 -6.54 -15.43
C THR A 23 -2.02 -5.76 -16.71
N ASN A 24 -1.37 -4.61 -16.88
CA ASN A 24 -1.52 -3.76 -18.06
C ASN A 24 -0.18 -3.14 -18.47
N LEU A 25 0.44 -3.69 -19.52
CA LEU A 25 1.76 -3.27 -19.98
C LEU A 25 1.85 -1.78 -20.31
N VAL A 26 0.85 -1.22 -21.00
CA VAL A 26 0.85 0.19 -21.42
C VAL A 26 0.81 1.11 -20.20
N ARG A 27 -0.03 0.79 -19.21
CA ARG A 27 -0.12 1.55 -17.95
C ARG A 27 1.19 1.47 -17.17
N SER A 28 1.80 0.28 -17.09
CA SER A 28 3.05 0.07 -16.36
C SER A 28 4.24 0.75 -17.05
N VAL A 29 4.35 0.70 -18.38
CA VAL A 29 5.36 1.45 -19.14
C VAL A 29 5.28 2.95 -18.82
N ARG A 30 4.10 3.56 -18.90
CA ARG A 30 3.93 4.99 -18.58
C ARG A 30 4.38 5.34 -17.15
N PHE A 31 4.06 4.49 -16.18
CA PHE A 31 4.52 4.68 -14.80
C PHE A 31 6.04 4.61 -14.70
N TYR A 32 6.67 3.59 -15.27
CA TYR A 32 8.12 3.40 -15.18
C TYR A 32 8.92 4.41 -16.00
N GLU A 33 8.35 4.97 -17.06
CA GLU A 33 8.91 6.14 -17.74
C GLU A 33 9.00 7.36 -16.83
N ILE A 34 7.99 7.58 -15.99
CA ILE A 34 7.99 8.64 -14.98
C ILE A 34 8.96 8.31 -13.85
N LEU A 35 8.95 7.06 -13.38
CA LEU A 35 9.78 6.60 -12.26
C LEU A 35 11.27 6.78 -12.54
N PHE A 36 11.73 6.31 -13.70
CA PHE A 36 13.15 6.35 -14.11
C PHE A 36 13.50 7.57 -14.96
N ASP A 37 12.52 8.41 -15.29
CA ASP A 37 12.68 9.58 -16.16
C ASP A 37 13.36 9.25 -17.50
N ARG A 38 12.99 8.11 -18.09
CA ARG A 38 13.51 7.66 -19.39
C ARG A 38 12.55 6.71 -20.09
N PRO A 39 12.57 6.65 -21.44
CA PRO A 39 11.81 5.65 -22.18
C PRO A 39 12.33 4.23 -21.92
N PRO A 40 11.52 3.18 -22.19
CA PRO A 40 12.00 1.81 -22.16
C PRO A 40 13.11 1.58 -23.20
N ALA A 41 14.14 0.83 -22.81
CA ALA A 41 15.19 0.37 -23.71
C ALA A 41 14.68 -0.66 -24.75
N LYS A 42 13.59 -1.37 -24.43
CA LYS A 42 12.89 -2.26 -25.36
C LYS A 42 11.40 -2.27 -25.05
N TRP A 43 10.56 -2.19 -26.08
CA TRP A 43 9.10 -2.30 -25.94
C TRP A 43 8.50 -3.10 -27.11
N ARG A 44 7.69 -4.10 -26.77
CA ARG A 44 6.91 -5.01 -27.64
C ARG A 44 5.50 -5.15 -27.06
N ASP A 45 4.59 -5.76 -27.83
CA ASP A 45 3.18 -5.93 -27.42
C ASP A 45 3.03 -6.78 -26.15
N ASP A 46 4.00 -7.66 -25.89
CA ASP A 46 4.01 -8.64 -24.80
C ASP A 46 5.17 -8.43 -23.81
N TYR A 47 5.95 -7.36 -23.92
CA TYR A 47 7.16 -7.17 -23.11
C TYR A 47 7.66 -5.73 -23.13
N ALA A 48 8.14 -5.24 -21.98
CA ALA A 48 8.93 -4.01 -21.92
C ALA A 48 10.15 -4.15 -21.01
N LYS A 49 11.20 -3.38 -21.29
CA LYS A 49 12.43 -3.35 -20.51
C LYS A 49 12.93 -1.93 -20.32
N PHE A 50 13.31 -1.60 -19.10
CA PHE A 50 14.05 -0.39 -18.75
C PHE A 50 15.47 -0.76 -18.35
N GLU A 51 16.43 0.11 -18.72
CA GLU A 51 17.81 0.01 -18.26
C GLU A 51 18.26 1.37 -17.74
N THR A 52 18.79 1.41 -16.52
CA THR A 52 19.37 2.61 -15.90
C THR A 52 20.85 2.42 -15.61
N ASP A 53 21.60 3.52 -15.66
CA ASP A 53 23.04 3.53 -15.40
C ASP A 53 23.34 3.85 -13.93
N GLU A 54 22.51 4.68 -13.30
CA GLU A 54 22.62 5.06 -11.89
C GLU A 54 21.23 5.02 -11.22
N PRO A 55 20.92 3.99 -10.40
CA PRO A 55 21.72 2.79 -10.19
C PRO A 55 21.80 1.91 -11.45
N PRO A 56 22.82 1.05 -11.62
CA PRO A 56 22.86 0.05 -12.68
C PRO A 56 21.74 -0.99 -12.49
N LEU A 57 20.64 -0.83 -13.22
CA LEU A 57 19.42 -1.64 -13.08
C LEU A 57 18.88 -2.05 -14.46
N VAL A 58 18.39 -3.28 -14.53
CA VAL A 58 17.52 -3.77 -15.59
C VAL A 58 16.16 -4.09 -14.95
N LEU A 59 15.08 -3.54 -15.49
CA LEU A 59 13.70 -3.88 -15.12
C LEU A 59 13.00 -4.48 -16.34
N SER A 60 12.53 -5.71 -16.24
CA SER A 60 11.59 -6.34 -17.19
C SER A 60 10.15 -6.20 -16.69
N LEU A 61 9.23 -5.91 -17.60
CA LEU A 61 7.78 -5.93 -17.36
C LEU A 61 7.16 -7.05 -18.20
N GLU A 62 6.57 -8.02 -17.51
CA GLU A 62 5.99 -9.23 -18.09
C GLU A 62 4.46 -9.18 -17.91
N PRO A 63 3.67 -8.99 -18.99
CA PRO A 63 2.22 -8.99 -18.90
C PRO A 63 1.70 -10.33 -18.37
N ASN A 64 0.97 -10.29 -17.27
CA ASN A 64 0.37 -11.46 -16.66
C ASN A 64 -1.04 -11.12 -16.17
N GLY A 65 -2.06 -11.69 -16.82
CA GLY A 65 -3.47 -11.40 -16.54
C GLY A 65 -3.99 -11.91 -15.20
N LYS A 66 -3.13 -12.44 -14.31
CA LYS A 66 -3.53 -13.07 -13.05
C LYS A 66 -2.96 -12.42 -11.78
N SER A 67 -2.15 -11.37 -11.87
CA SER A 67 -1.39 -10.87 -10.69
C SER A 67 -1.59 -9.39 -10.45
N GLY A 68 -2.25 -9.01 -9.34
CA GLY A 68 -1.97 -7.76 -8.62
C GLY A 68 -1.24 -8.12 -7.33
N GLY A 69 -0.22 -7.36 -6.93
CA GLY A 69 0.52 -7.50 -5.66
C GLY A 69 0.98 -8.93 -5.30
N GLY A 70 2.20 -9.31 -5.71
CA GLY A 70 2.81 -10.62 -5.40
C GLY A 70 3.41 -10.73 -3.99
N THR A 71 4.22 -11.78 -3.75
CA THR A 71 4.97 -12.03 -2.49
C THR A 71 6.10 -11.04 -2.21
N LEU A 72 6.41 -10.17 -3.17
CA LEU A 72 7.43 -9.14 -3.04
C LEU A 72 6.92 -8.05 -2.09
N ASN A 73 7.65 -7.83 -0.98
CA ASN A 73 7.26 -6.81 -0.01
C ASN A 73 7.44 -5.38 -0.56
N HIS A 74 8.64 -5.02 -1.01
CA HIS A 74 8.94 -3.78 -1.72
C HIS A 74 10.30 -3.84 -2.42
N LEU A 75 10.58 -2.82 -3.22
CA LEU A 75 11.87 -2.53 -3.84
C LEU A 75 12.38 -1.19 -3.32
N GLY A 76 13.70 -1.01 -3.21
CA GLY A 76 14.27 0.20 -2.64
C GLY A 76 15.40 0.78 -3.47
N ILE A 77 15.42 2.11 -3.60
CA ILE A 77 16.54 2.88 -4.15
C ILE A 77 17.06 3.81 -3.06
N ARG A 78 18.25 3.50 -2.54
CA ARG A 78 18.96 4.38 -1.61
C ARG A 78 19.62 5.51 -2.38
N LEU A 79 19.27 6.74 -2.04
CA LEU A 79 19.84 7.96 -2.64
C LEU A 79 21.02 8.45 -1.82
N GLY A 80 21.92 9.20 -2.45
CA GLY A 80 23.16 9.64 -1.85
C GLY A 80 22.99 10.78 -0.85
N ASN A 81 21.90 11.57 -0.94
CA ASN A 81 21.63 12.68 -0.03
C ASN A 81 20.16 13.15 -0.08
N PRO A 82 19.69 13.92 0.92
CA PRO A 82 18.30 14.40 0.99
C PRO A 82 17.87 15.27 -0.19
N ARG A 83 18.78 16.00 -0.86
CA ARG A 83 18.42 16.82 -2.03
C ARG A 83 18.00 15.94 -3.22
N GLN A 84 18.68 14.81 -3.43
CA GLN A 84 18.28 13.85 -4.44
C GLN A 84 16.92 13.23 -4.13
N LEU A 85 16.62 12.97 -2.86
CA LEU A 85 15.32 12.45 -2.41
C LEU A 85 14.20 13.44 -2.72
N VAL A 86 14.35 14.70 -2.31
CA VAL A 86 13.37 15.76 -2.60
C VAL A 86 13.19 15.95 -4.11
N ALA A 87 14.28 16.01 -4.88
CA ALA A 87 14.20 16.19 -6.33
C ALA A 87 13.49 15.03 -7.03
N ALA A 88 13.74 13.78 -6.60
CA ALA A 88 13.05 12.61 -7.12
C ALA A 88 11.56 12.67 -6.80
N GLN A 89 11.20 12.95 -5.54
CA GLN A 89 9.81 13.06 -5.10
C GLN A 89 9.04 14.12 -5.89
N GLU A 90 9.57 15.35 -5.96
CA GLU A 90 8.92 16.44 -6.68
C GLU A 90 8.71 16.13 -8.16
N ARG A 91 9.67 15.45 -8.81
CA ARG A 91 9.55 15.05 -10.22
C ARG A 91 8.37 14.10 -10.42
N LEU A 92 8.23 13.10 -9.54
CA LEU A 92 7.15 12.12 -9.61
C LEU A 92 5.80 12.80 -9.39
N GLU A 93 5.69 13.64 -8.35
CA GLU A 93 4.46 14.36 -8.01
C GLU A 93 4.03 15.35 -9.11
N LYS A 94 4.97 16.09 -9.71
CA LYS A 94 4.70 16.97 -10.87
C LYS A 94 4.16 16.21 -12.08
N ARG A 95 4.43 14.91 -12.18
CA ARG A 95 3.92 14.02 -13.25
C ARG A 95 2.72 13.17 -12.79
N GLY A 96 2.10 13.52 -11.66
CA GLY A 96 0.88 12.90 -11.17
C GLY A 96 1.09 11.57 -10.43
N VAL A 97 2.34 11.18 -10.14
CA VAL A 97 2.63 10.02 -9.31
C VAL A 97 2.59 10.46 -7.85
N ARG A 98 1.61 9.95 -7.12
CA ARG A 98 1.45 10.26 -5.68
C ARG A 98 2.51 9.51 -4.88
N SER A 99 3.09 10.21 -3.91
CA SER A 99 4.09 9.65 -3.00
C SER A 99 3.64 9.78 -1.55
N GLN A 100 4.17 8.93 -0.67
CA GLN A 100 3.95 8.99 0.77
C GLN A 100 5.28 9.19 1.47
N ARG A 101 5.47 10.35 2.12
CA ARG A 101 6.75 10.74 2.73
C ARG A 101 6.77 10.46 4.23
N GLU A 102 7.90 9.95 4.70
CA GLU A 102 8.21 9.69 6.10
C GLU A 102 9.57 10.33 6.42
N GLU A 103 9.61 11.28 7.37
CA GLU A 103 10.83 12.01 7.72
C GLU A 103 11.43 11.58 9.05
N GLY A 104 12.74 11.36 9.07
CA GLY A 104 13.48 11.02 10.28
C GLY A 104 12.94 9.80 11.03
N VAL A 105 12.30 8.87 10.33
CA VAL A 105 11.69 7.67 10.90
C VAL A 105 12.75 6.65 11.25
N GLU A 106 12.63 6.09 12.44
CA GLU A 106 13.47 4.97 12.82
C GLU A 106 12.84 3.68 12.27
N CYS A 107 13.58 3.01 11.39
CA CYS A 107 13.16 1.79 10.72
C CYS A 107 14.37 0.90 10.51
N CYS A 108 14.24 -0.40 10.80
CA CYS A 108 15.31 -1.38 10.54
C CYS A 108 16.68 -1.01 11.14
N TYR A 109 16.71 -0.51 12.39
CA TYR A 109 17.95 -0.11 13.10
C TYR A 109 18.66 1.13 12.53
N ALA A 110 17.98 1.88 11.67
CA ALA A 110 18.47 3.14 11.12
C ALA A 110 17.42 4.25 11.29
N LYS A 111 17.87 5.50 11.34
CA LYS A 111 17.06 6.69 11.13
C LYS A 111 17.10 7.03 9.65
N GLN A 112 15.94 7.15 9.04
CA GLN A 112 15.80 7.30 7.60
C GLN A 112 14.82 8.42 7.27
N THR A 113 15.07 9.09 6.15
CA THR A 113 14.07 9.93 5.49
C THR A 113 13.75 9.27 4.15
N LYS A 114 12.47 9.07 3.86
CA LYS A 114 12.04 8.29 2.71
C LYS A 114 10.70 8.73 2.15
N PHE A 115 10.45 8.34 0.90
CA PHE A 115 9.11 8.35 0.35
C PHE A 115 8.82 7.04 -0.38
N TRP A 116 7.54 6.75 -0.51
CA TRP A 116 7.02 5.53 -1.08
C TRP A 116 6.12 5.82 -2.27
N VAL A 117 6.16 4.99 -3.30
CA VAL A 117 5.20 5.01 -4.41
C VAL A 117 4.74 3.59 -4.73
N HIS A 118 3.49 3.45 -5.18
CA HIS A 118 3.01 2.18 -5.75
C HIS A 118 3.04 2.26 -7.26
N ASP A 119 3.47 1.17 -7.88
CA ASP A 119 3.24 0.96 -9.31
C ASP A 119 1.75 0.66 -9.59
N PRO A 120 1.35 0.57 -10.88
CA PRO A 120 -0.02 0.24 -11.28
C PRO A 120 -0.60 -1.07 -10.72
N ASP A 121 0.28 -1.99 -10.32
CA ASP A 121 -0.01 -3.34 -9.86
C ASP A 121 0.27 -3.50 -8.34
N ASN A 122 0.38 -2.37 -7.63
CA ASN A 122 0.64 -2.20 -6.20
C ASN A 122 2.05 -2.61 -5.70
N THR A 123 3.02 -2.91 -6.57
CA THR A 123 4.41 -3.09 -6.13
C THR A 123 4.88 -1.81 -5.45
N LEU A 124 5.33 -1.95 -4.20
CA LEU A 124 5.79 -0.84 -3.39
C LEU A 124 7.26 -0.51 -3.70
N TRP A 125 7.53 0.76 -3.99
CA TRP A 125 8.87 1.30 -4.25
C TRP A 125 9.24 2.31 -3.15
N GLU A 126 10.35 2.06 -2.46
CA GLU A 126 10.99 2.94 -1.48
C GLU A 126 12.08 3.77 -2.16
N PHE A 127 12.11 5.06 -1.86
CA PHE A 127 13.27 5.91 -2.09
C PHE A 127 13.68 6.47 -0.74
N TYR A 128 14.94 6.32 -0.35
CA TYR A 128 15.36 6.70 1.01
C TYR A 128 16.80 7.20 1.10
N THR A 129 17.06 7.95 2.17
CA THR A 129 18.39 8.30 2.66
C THR A 129 18.56 7.82 4.10
N LEU A 130 19.80 7.55 4.51
CA LEU A 130 20.11 7.29 5.92
C LEU A 130 20.52 8.59 6.58
N ASP A 131 19.85 8.91 7.68
CA ASP A 131 20.20 10.02 8.57
C ASP A 131 21.13 9.53 9.69
N ASP A 132 20.93 8.29 10.15
CA ASP A 132 21.77 7.57 11.12
C ASP A 132 21.64 6.05 10.89
N ASP A 133 22.73 5.29 10.91
CA ASP A 133 22.76 3.83 10.71
C ASP A 133 23.30 3.08 11.93
N SER A 134 23.25 3.72 13.11
CA SER A 134 23.88 3.22 14.35
C SER A 134 22.89 2.89 15.47
N LEU A 135 21.58 2.81 15.18
CA LEU A 135 20.59 2.57 16.22
C LEU A 135 20.68 1.13 16.75
N ASP A 136 20.62 0.98 18.07
CA ASP A 136 20.64 -0.30 18.78
C ASP A 136 19.26 -0.96 18.89
N ARG A 137 18.21 -0.25 18.45
CA ARG A 137 16.81 -0.68 18.53
C ARG A 137 16.14 -0.67 17.16
N ARG A 138 15.30 -1.67 16.93
CA ARG A 138 14.45 -1.74 15.73
C ARG A 138 13.32 -0.73 15.87
N GLY A 139 13.28 0.25 14.98
CA GLY A 139 12.17 1.19 14.91
C GLY A 139 10.88 0.55 14.35
N VAL A 140 9.79 1.32 14.31
CA VAL A 140 8.41 0.83 14.16
C VAL A 140 8.10 0.24 12.77
N GLY A 141 8.97 0.49 11.77
CA GLY A 141 8.81 -0.01 10.41
C GLY A 141 8.08 0.97 9.49
N GLN A 142 7.55 0.47 8.37
CA GLN A 142 6.70 1.25 7.46
C GLN A 142 5.35 1.56 8.12
N SER A 143 4.81 2.77 7.89
CA SER A 143 3.44 3.07 8.29
C SER A 143 2.43 2.24 7.50
N LEU A 144 1.26 2.02 8.10
CA LEU A 144 0.22 1.20 7.48
C LEU A 144 -0.40 1.85 6.24
N GLU A 145 -0.40 3.18 6.19
CA GLU A 145 -0.93 3.97 5.08
C GLU A 145 -0.07 3.76 3.83
N VAL A 146 1.26 3.64 4.03
CA VAL A 146 2.24 3.25 3.02
C VAL A 146 1.97 1.84 2.53
N MET A 147 1.81 0.88 3.44
CA MET A 147 1.61 -0.52 3.06
C MET A 147 0.27 -0.79 2.34
N THR A 148 -0.73 0.05 2.57
CA THR A 148 -2.09 -0.12 2.01
C THR A 148 -2.38 0.78 0.82
N GLY A 149 -1.40 1.54 0.33
CA GLY A 149 -1.57 2.37 -0.86
C GLY A 149 -2.63 3.45 -0.75
N SER A 150 -2.85 4.00 0.46
CA SER A 150 -3.74 5.15 0.68
C SER A 150 -3.13 6.42 0.07
N THR A 151 -3.15 6.50 -1.25
CA THR A 151 -2.57 7.58 -2.07
C THR A 151 -3.51 8.78 -2.12
N LEU A 152 -4.13 9.18 -1.02
CA LEU A 152 -5.00 10.35 -1.05
C LEU A 152 -4.18 11.65 -1.11
N PRO A 153 -4.63 12.69 -1.83
CA PRO A 153 -4.03 14.03 -1.76
C PRO A 153 -3.95 14.56 -0.32
N GLU A 154 -3.06 15.51 -0.02
CA GLU A 154 -3.01 16.16 1.31
C GLU A 154 -4.33 16.84 1.68
N ASP A 155 -5.05 17.37 0.69
CA ASP A 155 -6.35 18.02 0.85
C ASP A 155 -7.53 17.04 0.79
N ALA A 156 -7.27 15.72 0.77
CA ALA A 156 -8.32 14.73 0.75
C ALA A 156 -9.13 14.72 2.04
N VAL A 157 -10.45 14.60 1.88
CA VAL A 157 -11.38 14.49 2.99
C VAL A 157 -11.46 13.02 3.39
N VAL A 158 -10.98 12.70 4.59
CA VAL A 158 -11.04 11.35 5.16
C VAL A 158 -11.99 11.34 6.34
N TRP A 159 -12.95 10.43 6.33
CA TRP A 159 -13.77 10.13 7.50
C TRP A 159 -13.38 8.78 8.11
N GLU A 160 -13.28 8.71 9.43
CA GLU A 160 -12.80 7.51 10.12
C GLU A 160 -13.63 7.16 11.36
N HIS A 161 -13.94 5.88 11.51
CA HIS A 161 -14.49 5.28 12.71
C HIS A 161 -13.48 4.29 13.34
N ARG A 162 -13.40 4.26 14.67
CA ARG A 162 -12.44 3.44 15.41
C ARG A 162 -13.12 2.50 16.42
N LEU A 163 -12.46 1.41 16.75
CA LEU A 163 -12.88 0.51 17.81
C LEU A 163 -13.06 1.29 19.13
N GLY A 164 -14.19 1.07 19.80
CA GLY A 164 -14.53 1.72 21.07
C GLY A 164 -15.35 3.01 20.91
N THR A 165 -15.50 3.54 19.70
CA THR A 165 -16.49 4.60 19.44
C THR A 165 -17.84 4.00 19.06
N PRO A 166 -18.97 4.59 19.48
CA PRO A 166 -20.28 4.20 18.98
C PRO A 166 -20.37 4.43 17.46
N ILE A 167 -20.84 3.42 16.73
CA ILE A 167 -21.11 3.56 15.29
C ILE A 167 -22.26 4.55 15.13
N PRO A 168 -22.06 5.66 14.39
CA PRO A 168 -23.10 6.66 14.25
C PRO A 168 -24.25 6.15 13.38
N VAL A 169 -25.44 6.71 13.60
CA VAL A 169 -26.59 6.46 12.72
C VAL A 169 -26.37 7.08 11.35
N ARG A 170 -25.63 8.20 11.30
CA ARG A 170 -25.33 8.95 10.08
C ARG A 170 -23.88 9.46 10.13
N ILE A 171 -23.15 9.34 9.03
CA ILE A 171 -21.84 9.97 8.88
C ILE A 171 -22.04 11.48 8.72
N ASP A 172 -21.38 12.26 9.57
CA ASP A 172 -21.40 13.73 9.54
C ASP A 172 -20.54 14.29 8.40
N ALA A 173 -21.00 14.02 7.17
CA ALA A 173 -20.44 14.52 5.93
C ALA A 173 -21.53 14.63 4.86
N CYS A 174 -21.33 15.55 3.92
CA CYS A 174 -22.22 15.71 2.78
C CYS A 174 -22.09 14.50 1.84
N ASP A 175 -23.14 14.28 1.03
CA ASP A 175 -23.09 13.30 -0.05
C ASP A 175 -21.94 13.65 -1.00
N ASP A 176 -21.24 12.63 -1.51
CA ASP A 176 -20.14 12.78 -2.48
C ASP A 176 -19.05 13.79 -2.08
N SER A 177 -18.75 13.90 -0.78
CA SER A 177 -17.77 14.89 -0.26
C SER A 177 -16.50 14.28 0.31
N VAL A 178 -16.49 12.98 0.58
CA VAL A 178 -15.41 12.26 1.25
C VAL A 178 -14.60 11.48 0.21
N ASP A 179 -13.28 11.58 0.24
CA ASP A 179 -12.39 10.81 -0.63
C ASP A 179 -12.19 9.38 -0.10
N GLU A 180 -12.23 9.21 1.22
CA GLU A 180 -12.07 7.91 1.86
C GLU A 180 -12.80 7.76 3.19
N VAL A 181 -13.42 6.59 3.36
CA VAL A 181 -14.05 6.15 4.61
C VAL A 181 -13.25 4.99 5.18
N ARG A 182 -12.79 5.14 6.43
CA ARG A 182 -11.99 4.15 7.15
C ARG A 182 -12.79 3.56 8.31
N LEU A 183 -13.02 2.26 8.30
CA LEU A 183 -13.62 1.52 9.42
C LEU A 183 -12.56 0.66 10.11
N ARG A 184 -12.00 1.16 11.22
CA ARG A 184 -10.90 0.52 11.96
C ARG A 184 -11.39 -0.18 13.22
N GLY A 185 -11.51 -1.50 13.17
CA GLY A 185 -12.04 -2.34 14.26
C GLY A 185 -13.52 -2.05 14.54
N SER A 186 -14.22 -1.43 13.59
CA SER A 186 -15.60 -0.95 13.79
C SER A 186 -16.56 -2.08 14.13
N PHE A 187 -16.32 -3.28 13.58
CA PHE A 187 -17.12 -4.46 13.86
C PHE A 187 -16.44 -5.41 14.85
N ASN A 188 -15.42 -4.96 15.59
CA ASN A 188 -14.80 -5.77 16.65
C ASN A 188 -15.47 -5.62 18.03
N LEU A 189 -16.61 -4.91 18.08
CA LEU A 189 -17.59 -4.94 19.14
C LEU A 189 -18.91 -5.51 18.60
N PRO A 190 -19.76 -6.10 19.47
CA PRO A 190 -21.10 -6.53 19.09
C PRO A 190 -21.84 -5.41 18.36
N THR A 191 -22.15 -5.67 17.09
CA THR A 191 -22.84 -4.74 16.18
C THR A 191 -23.87 -5.55 15.42
N SER A 192 -25.12 -5.08 15.36
CA SER A 192 -26.17 -5.77 14.62
C SER A 192 -25.87 -5.78 13.10
N PRO A 193 -26.35 -6.77 12.33
CA PRO A 193 -26.25 -6.74 10.87
C PRO A 193 -26.81 -5.44 10.27
N GLU A 194 -27.93 -4.94 10.80
CA GLU A 194 -28.56 -3.68 10.35
C GLU A 194 -27.64 -2.47 10.54
N ASP A 195 -26.93 -2.38 11.66
CA ASP A 195 -25.98 -1.29 11.91
C ASP A 195 -24.75 -1.39 10.98
N ARG A 196 -24.30 -2.62 10.65
CA ARG A 196 -23.21 -2.85 9.69
C ARG A 196 -23.63 -2.40 8.29
N ASP A 197 -24.80 -2.83 7.84
CA ASP A 197 -25.35 -2.44 6.54
C ASP A 197 -25.57 -0.93 6.45
N ARG A 198 -26.07 -0.32 7.54
CA ARG A 198 -26.28 1.13 7.61
C ARG A 198 -24.98 1.90 7.47
N ILE A 199 -23.92 1.55 8.21
CA ILE A 199 -22.66 2.30 8.13
C ILE A 199 -21.98 2.11 6.77
N ILE A 200 -22.10 0.95 6.14
CA ILE A 200 -21.60 0.70 4.78
C ILE A 200 -22.41 1.50 3.74
N THR A 201 -23.73 1.60 3.91
CA THR A 201 -24.60 2.44 3.07
C THR A 201 -24.26 3.93 3.23
N GLU A 202 -24.02 4.38 4.45
CA GLU A 202 -23.59 5.74 4.75
C GLU A 202 -22.21 6.04 4.16
N ALA A 203 -21.28 5.08 4.21
CA ALA A 203 -19.98 5.22 3.56
C ALA A 203 -20.15 5.43 2.05
N ALA A 204 -21.00 4.62 1.39
CA ALA A 204 -21.30 4.80 -0.02
C ALA A 204 -21.96 6.16 -0.31
N ARG A 205 -22.83 6.67 0.57
CA ARG A 205 -23.46 7.99 0.41
C ARG A 205 -22.42 9.12 0.40
N VAL A 206 -21.53 9.14 1.39
CA VAL A 206 -20.60 10.27 1.59
C VAL A 206 -19.38 10.21 0.68
N LEU A 207 -18.98 9.02 0.23
CA LEU A 207 -17.85 8.85 -0.67
C LEU A 207 -18.13 9.51 -2.02
N LYS A 208 -17.15 10.24 -2.56
CA LYS A 208 -17.13 10.67 -3.97
C LYS A 208 -17.16 9.43 -4.89
N PRO A 209 -17.64 9.53 -6.15
CA PRO A 209 -17.45 8.46 -7.14
C PRO A 209 -15.97 8.08 -7.25
N GLY A 210 -15.66 6.79 -7.19
CA GLY A 210 -14.28 6.28 -7.12
C GLY A 210 -13.57 6.47 -5.76
N GLY A 211 -14.24 7.06 -4.78
CA GLY A 211 -13.75 7.20 -3.40
C GLY A 211 -13.62 5.84 -2.71
N ARG A 212 -12.72 5.75 -1.74
CA ARG A 212 -12.28 4.47 -1.18
C ARG A 212 -12.98 4.12 0.14
N LEU A 213 -13.46 2.89 0.26
CA LEU A 213 -13.84 2.28 1.52
C LEU A 213 -12.71 1.35 1.97
N LEU A 214 -12.15 1.60 3.16
CA LEU A 214 -11.13 0.76 3.79
C LEU A 214 -11.68 0.15 5.09
N LEU A 215 -11.76 -1.18 5.11
CA LEU A 215 -12.13 -1.98 6.28
C LEU A 215 -10.86 -2.61 6.87
N ARG A 216 -10.55 -2.28 8.13
CA ARG A 216 -9.43 -2.88 8.87
C ARG A 216 -9.93 -3.42 10.19
N MET A 217 -9.91 -4.73 10.40
CA MET A 217 -10.36 -5.32 11.66
C MET A 217 -9.80 -6.72 11.86
N LEU A 218 -9.96 -7.25 13.06
CA LEU A 218 -9.70 -8.67 13.33
C LEU A 218 -10.88 -9.49 12.80
N THR A 219 -10.62 -10.50 11.97
CA THR A 219 -11.66 -11.41 11.45
C THR A 219 -11.25 -12.86 11.69
N GLY A 220 -12.23 -13.77 11.69
CA GLY A 220 -12.00 -15.21 11.74
C GLY A 220 -12.52 -15.90 10.48
N GLU A 221 -12.27 -17.21 10.38
CA GLU A 221 -12.93 -18.07 9.36
C GLU A 221 -14.44 -18.20 9.61
N LYS A 222 -14.86 -18.01 10.85
CA LYS A 222 -16.26 -17.90 11.28
C LYS A 222 -16.38 -16.82 12.33
N GLU A 223 -17.62 -16.37 12.56
CA GLU A 223 -17.93 -15.46 13.65
C GLU A 223 -17.49 -16.03 15.00
N HIS A 224 -16.98 -15.16 15.87
CA HIS A 224 -16.68 -15.50 17.25
C HIS A 224 -17.10 -14.39 18.20
N ALA A 225 -18.05 -14.72 19.08
CA ALA A 225 -18.59 -13.80 20.06
C ALA A 225 -17.73 -13.81 21.33
N SER A 226 -17.43 -12.62 21.85
CA SER A 226 -16.78 -12.42 23.16
C SER A 226 -15.46 -13.18 23.36
N PRO A 227 -14.48 -13.09 22.44
CA PRO A 227 -13.18 -13.72 22.68
C PRO A 227 -12.47 -13.12 23.89
N SER A 228 -11.81 -13.98 24.67
CA SER A 228 -10.90 -13.54 25.74
C SER A 228 -9.47 -13.44 25.20
N LEU A 229 -9.17 -12.34 24.50
CA LEU A 229 -7.85 -12.08 23.92
C LEU A 229 -6.92 -11.35 24.91
N SER A 230 -5.62 -11.57 24.77
CA SER A 230 -4.59 -10.91 25.58
C SER A 230 -4.05 -9.64 24.94
N GLY A 231 -3.40 -8.80 25.73
CA GLY A 231 -2.68 -7.61 25.26
C GLY A 231 -3.60 -6.60 24.56
N PRO A 232 -3.15 -5.98 23.44
CA PRO A 232 -3.97 -5.02 22.67
C PRO A 232 -5.29 -5.59 22.15
N GLY A 233 -5.42 -6.92 22.05
CA GLY A 233 -6.66 -7.59 21.61
C GLY A 233 -7.77 -7.61 22.66
N ALA A 234 -7.49 -7.30 23.94
CA ALA A 234 -8.45 -7.43 25.04
C ALA A 234 -9.72 -6.55 24.89
N VAL A 235 -9.63 -5.49 24.09
CA VAL A 235 -10.76 -4.59 23.76
C VAL A 235 -11.71 -5.17 22.71
N VAL A 236 -11.29 -6.21 21.97
CA VAL A 236 -12.14 -6.92 21.01
C VAL A 236 -13.16 -7.74 21.78
N LYS A 237 -14.44 -7.56 21.46
CA LYS A 237 -15.57 -8.29 22.04
C LYS A 237 -16.37 -9.07 21.01
N PHE A 238 -15.99 -8.96 19.74
CA PHE A 238 -16.60 -9.67 18.65
C PHE A 238 -15.61 -9.80 17.48
N VAL A 239 -15.64 -10.92 16.78
CA VAL A 239 -14.83 -11.14 15.58
C VAL A 239 -15.76 -11.61 14.47
N PRO A 240 -16.00 -10.79 13.42
CA PRO A 240 -16.81 -11.22 12.29
C PRO A 240 -16.10 -12.28 11.47
N ALA A 241 -16.88 -13.07 10.70
CA ALA A 241 -16.29 -13.91 9.67
C ALA A 241 -15.71 -13.04 8.55
N LYS A 242 -14.57 -13.43 7.99
CA LYS A 242 -13.95 -12.73 6.86
C LYS A 242 -14.91 -12.61 5.68
N ASP A 243 -15.64 -13.69 5.38
CA ASP A 243 -16.49 -13.74 4.20
C ASP A 243 -17.70 -12.79 4.29
N ASP A 244 -18.27 -12.62 5.49
CA ASP A 244 -19.31 -11.62 5.74
C ASP A 244 -18.79 -10.20 5.45
N LEU A 245 -17.55 -9.92 5.86
CA LEU A 245 -16.93 -8.61 5.64
C LEU A 245 -16.62 -8.37 4.16
N MET A 246 -16.15 -9.40 3.45
CA MET A 246 -15.95 -9.36 2.01
C MET A 246 -17.28 -9.10 1.29
N GLN A 247 -18.36 -9.73 1.72
CA GLN A 247 -19.69 -9.53 1.13
C GLN A 247 -20.22 -8.11 1.36
N LEU A 248 -20.02 -7.54 2.56
CA LEU A 248 -20.36 -6.15 2.85
C LEU A 248 -19.60 -5.18 1.93
N ALA A 249 -18.30 -5.40 1.72
CA ALA A 249 -17.48 -4.59 0.83
C ALA A 249 -17.71 -4.86 -0.67
N ALA A 250 -18.38 -5.97 -1.01
CA ALA A 250 -18.75 -6.35 -2.38
C ALA A 250 -20.17 -5.92 -2.75
N ASN A 251 -20.82 -5.07 -1.95
CA ASN A 251 -22.19 -4.65 -2.24
C ASN A 251 -22.27 -3.90 -3.59
N SER A 252 -23.48 -3.71 -4.12
CA SER A 252 -23.67 -3.10 -5.44
C SER A 252 -23.25 -1.63 -5.55
N ALA A 253 -22.98 -0.95 -4.43
CA ALA A 253 -22.46 0.42 -4.42
C ALA A 253 -20.93 0.48 -4.55
N PHE A 254 -20.23 -0.65 -4.46
CA PHE A 254 -18.78 -0.74 -4.51
C PHE A 254 -18.29 -1.65 -5.65
N SER A 255 -17.07 -1.39 -6.10
CA SER A 255 -16.37 -2.17 -7.11
C SER A 255 -14.87 -2.28 -6.76
N GLY A 256 -14.12 -3.11 -7.50
CA GLY A 256 -12.67 -3.22 -7.32
C GLY A 256 -12.25 -3.77 -5.95
N LEU A 257 -13.05 -4.69 -5.37
CA LEU A 257 -12.78 -5.32 -4.09
C LEU A 257 -11.40 -5.99 -4.07
N ARG A 258 -10.58 -5.65 -3.07
CA ARG A 258 -9.25 -6.23 -2.86
C ARG A 258 -9.06 -6.60 -1.39
N LEU A 259 -8.53 -7.81 -1.16
CA LEU A 259 -8.04 -8.26 0.13
C LEU A 259 -6.56 -7.88 0.23
N LEU A 260 -6.25 -6.86 1.02
CA LEU A 260 -4.88 -6.32 1.15
C LEU A 260 -4.05 -7.05 2.19
N LYS A 261 -4.69 -7.68 3.19
CA LYS A 261 -4.03 -8.43 4.25
C LYS A 261 -4.93 -9.55 4.76
N TYR A 262 -4.37 -10.76 4.82
CA TYR A 262 -4.94 -11.93 5.51
C TYR A 262 -3.87 -13.01 5.66
N ASP A 263 -2.85 -12.71 6.47
CA ASP A 263 -1.62 -13.50 6.50
C ASP A 263 -1.64 -14.61 7.55
N ASP A 264 -0.77 -15.61 7.35
CA ASP A 264 -0.41 -16.61 8.34
C ASP A 264 0.97 -16.29 8.97
N PRO A 265 1.20 -16.61 10.26
CA PRO A 265 0.26 -17.25 11.19
C PRO A 265 -0.80 -16.29 11.73
N PRO A 266 -1.93 -16.80 12.27
CA PRO A 266 -2.97 -15.96 12.87
C PRO A 266 -2.45 -15.18 14.07
N CYS A 267 -2.99 -13.97 14.26
CA CYS A 267 -2.65 -13.09 15.38
C CYS A 267 -3.14 -13.67 16.71
N PHE A 268 -4.28 -14.34 16.70
CA PHE A 268 -4.86 -15.00 17.86
C PHE A 268 -5.50 -16.33 17.47
N VAL A 269 -5.55 -17.25 18.43
CA VAL A 269 -6.40 -18.44 18.36
C VAL A 269 -7.15 -18.54 19.67
N HIS A 270 -8.47 -18.59 19.61
CA HIS A 270 -9.34 -18.76 20.78
C HIS A 270 -10.46 -19.73 20.41
N ASP A 271 -10.72 -20.74 21.25
CA ASP A 271 -11.70 -21.80 20.99
C ASP A 271 -11.55 -22.47 19.60
N GLY A 272 -10.30 -22.63 19.15
CA GLY A 272 -9.97 -23.21 17.85
C GLY A 272 -10.28 -22.30 16.64
N ILE A 273 -10.66 -21.04 16.87
CA ILE A 273 -10.90 -20.05 15.83
C ILE A 273 -9.65 -19.21 15.64
N ALA A 274 -8.98 -19.39 14.50
CA ALA A 274 -7.88 -18.56 14.07
C ALA A 274 -8.39 -17.18 13.66
N MET A 275 -7.77 -16.13 14.21
CA MET A 275 -8.13 -14.75 13.97
C MET A 275 -6.95 -14.02 13.35
N ARG A 276 -7.22 -13.32 12.24
CA ARG A 276 -6.22 -12.62 11.45
C ARG A 276 -6.59 -11.16 11.36
N GLU A 277 -5.58 -10.32 11.36
CA GLU A 277 -5.75 -8.93 11.02
C GLU A 277 -6.04 -8.83 9.51
N THR A 278 -7.18 -8.23 9.17
CA THR A 278 -7.75 -8.31 7.83
C THR A 278 -8.02 -6.91 7.30
N TYR A 279 -7.47 -6.64 6.12
CA TYR A 279 -7.62 -5.37 5.41
C TYR A 279 -8.33 -5.62 4.08
N ILE A 280 -9.46 -4.95 3.90
CA ILE A 280 -10.24 -5.02 2.69
C ILE A 280 -10.44 -3.60 2.19
N GLU A 281 -10.26 -3.41 0.89
CA GLU A 281 -10.65 -2.17 0.25
C GLU A 281 -11.60 -2.40 -0.92
N SER A 282 -12.41 -1.38 -1.18
CA SER A 282 -13.30 -1.30 -2.33
C SER A 282 -13.52 0.18 -2.68
N PHE A 283 -14.08 0.46 -3.85
CA PHE A 283 -14.23 1.81 -4.38
C PHE A 283 -15.68 2.06 -4.75
N LYS A 284 -16.21 3.24 -4.42
CA LYS A 284 -17.57 3.61 -4.82
C LYS A 284 -17.70 3.53 -6.34
N ALA A 285 -18.72 2.80 -6.80
CA ALA A 285 -19.03 2.59 -8.21
C ALA A 285 -19.42 3.89 -8.93
#